data_AF-A0A7S1CKL6-F1
#
_entry.id   AF-A0A7S1CKL6-F1
#
_cell.length_a   1.000
_cell.length_b   1.000
_cell.length_c   1.000
_cell.angle_alpha   90.00
_cell.angle_beta   90.00
_cell.angle_gamma   90.00
#
_symmetry.space_group_name_H-M   'P 1'
#
loop_
_entity.id
_entity.type
_entity.pdbx_description
1 polymer ?
#
loop_
_entity_poly.entity_id
_entity_poly.type
_entity_poly.pdbx_seq_one_letter_code
_entity_poly.pdbx_strand_id
1 'polypeptide(L)'
;MRNPLHAISACCEALKEAVPADAEERQDVEAIALAAASCRTVVDDILDLTALRSGRLQVRPGPINVRFLLRQLALQHRSFAAVPIRVHVSRALPAVVEADELRLRQLLTNGITNSC
;
A
#
# COMPACT_ATOMS: atom_id res chain seq x y z
N MET A 1 -10.55 -1.89 13.62
CA MET A 1 -11.91 -2.45 13.40
C MET A 1 -11.77 -3.84 12.80
N ARG A 2 -12.49 -4.83 13.34
CA ARG A 2 -12.60 -6.18 12.76
C ARG A 2 -13.43 -6.10 11.47
N ASN A 3 -12.78 -5.75 10.36
CA ASN A 3 -13.32 -5.86 8.99
C ASN A 3 -13.17 -7.32 8.53
N PRO A 4 -14.14 -7.93 7.81
CA PRO A 4 -14.01 -9.25 7.19
C PRO A 4 -12.68 -9.48 6.46
N LEU A 5 -12.19 -8.48 5.72
CA LEU A 5 -10.91 -8.56 5.01
C LEU A 5 -9.71 -8.60 5.97
N HIS A 6 -9.83 -8.01 7.16
CA HIS A 6 -8.80 -8.10 8.19
C HIS A 6 -8.74 -9.49 8.82
N ALA A 7 -9.89 -10.12 9.04
CA ALA A 7 -9.94 -11.51 9.51
C ALA A 7 -9.35 -12.47 8.48
N ILE A 8 -9.69 -12.30 7.19
CA ILE A 8 -9.15 -13.12 6.10
C ILE A 8 -7.62 -12.95 6.01
N SER A 9 -7.11 -11.71 6.01
CA SER A 9 -5.65 -11.48 6.00
C SER A 9 -4.95 -12.12 7.21
N ALA A 10 -5.52 -12.01 8.42
CA ALA A 10 -4.95 -12.62 9.61
C ALA A 10 -4.94 -14.17 9.54
N CYS A 11 -6.01 -14.77 9.00
CA CYS A 11 -6.05 -16.21 8.76
C CYS A 11 -5.00 -16.64 7.72
N CYS A 12 -4.84 -15.89 6.62
CA CYS A 12 -3.80 -16.18 5.63
C CYS A 12 -2.39 -16.13 6.24
N GLU A 13 -2.09 -15.13 7.07
CA GLU A 13 -0.79 -15.05 7.75
C GLU A 13 -0.58 -16.21 8.72
N ALA A 14 -1.60 -16.58 9.52
CA ALA A 14 -1.52 -17.75 10.40
C ALA A 14 -1.31 -19.06 9.62
N LEU A 15 -1.99 -19.23 8.47
CA LEU A 15 -1.81 -20.40 7.61
C LEU A 15 -0.43 -20.41 6.94
N LYS A 16 0.14 -19.25 6.57
CA LYS A 16 1.52 -19.14 6.10
C LYS A 16 2.55 -19.51 7.17
N GLU A 17 2.24 -19.40 8.45
CA GLU A 17 3.15 -19.88 9.50
C GLU A 17 3.00 -21.40 9.74
N ALA A 18 1.79 -21.93 9.58
CA ALA A 18 1.48 -23.34 9.85
C ALA A 18 1.79 -24.29 8.67
N VAL A 19 1.69 -23.82 7.43
CA VAL A 19 1.85 -24.63 6.21
C VAL A 19 3.31 -24.62 5.75
N PRO A 20 3.93 -25.78 5.49
CA PRO A 20 5.28 -25.86 4.92
C PRO A 20 5.43 -25.04 3.64
N ALA A 21 6.60 -24.45 3.41
CA ALA A 21 6.82 -23.54 2.29
C ALA A 21 6.75 -24.21 0.91
N ASP A 22 6.94 -25.53 0.86
CA ASP A 22 6.91 -26.38 -0.32
C ASP A 22 5.56 -27.07 -0.57
N ALA A 23 4.59 -26.88 0.33
CA ALA A 23 3.25 -27.44 0.20
C ALA A 23 2.44 -26.72 -0.90
N GLU A 24 1.62 -27.45 -1.65
CA GLU A 24 0.76 -26.88 -2.71
C GLU A 24 -0.24 -25.87 -2.13
N GLU A 25 -0.75 -26.12 -0.92
CA GLU A 25 -1.64 -25.22 -0.18
C GLU A 25 -0.99 -23.86 0.10
N ARG A 26 0.34 -23.75 0.05
CA ARG A 26 1.03 -22.48 0.21
C ARG A 26 0.68 -21.50 -0.91
N GLN A 27 0.57 -22.00 -2.15
CA GLN A 27 0.20 -21.19 -3.31
C GLN A 27 -1.25 -20.70 -3.18
N ASP A 28 -2.16 -21.56 -2.72
CA ASP A 28 -3.55 -21.19 -2.49
C ASP A 28 -3.68 -20.11 -1.40
N VAL A 29 -2.96 -20.27 -0.28
CA VAL A 29 -2.97 -19.27 0.80
C VAL A 29 -2.41 -17.93 0.33
N GLU A 30 -1.37 -17.93 -0.50
CA GLU A 30 -0.82 -16.71 -1.10
C GLU A 30 -1.79 -16.05 -2.08
N ALA A 31 -2.47 -16.83 -2.93
CA ALA A 31 -3.48 -16.33 -3.85
C ALA A 31 -4.67 -15.68 -3.09
N ILE A 32 -5.14 -16.31 -2.01
CA ILE A 32 -6.21 -15.76 -1.16
C ILE A 32 -5.74 -14.47 -0.48
N ALA A 33 -4.50 -14.44 0.04
CA ALA A 33 -3.94 -13.24 0.67
C ALA A 33 -3.87 -12.07 -0.31
N LEU A 34 -3.44 -12.32 -1.55
CA LEU A 34 -3.39 -11.32 -2.61
C LEU A 34 -4.79 -10.80 -2.97
N ALA A 35 -5.77 -11.69 -3.12
CA ALA A 35 -7.16 -11.30 -3.39
C ALA A 35 -7.74 -10.46 -2.25
N ALA A 36 -7.49 -10.82 -1.00
CA ALA A 36 -7.94 -10.06 0.17
C ALA A 36 -7.29 -8.67 0.24
N ALA A 37 -6.01 -8.55 -0.13
CA ALA A 37 -5.32 -7.27 -0.22
C ALA A 37 -5.94 -6.38 -1.32
N SER A 38 -6.18 -6.92 -2.51
CA SER A 38 -6.86 -6.20 -3.60
C SER A 38 -8.27 -5.73 -3.22
N CYS A 39 -9.08 -6.58 -2.60
CA CYS A 39 -10.40 -6.19 -2.11
C CYS A 39 -10.33 -5.08 -1.06
N ARG A 40 -9.28 -5.08 -0.22
CA ARG A 40 -9.09 -4.02 0.77
C ARG A 40 -8.83 -2.68 0.11
N THR A 41 -7.96 -2.65 -0.91
CA THR A 41 -7.72 -1.44 -1.70
C THR A 41 -9.02 -0.89 -2.28
N VAL A 42 -9.86 -1.74 -2.91
CA VAL A 42 -11.13 -1.31 -3.49
C VAL A 42 -12.09 -0.76 -2.41
N VAL A 43 -12.18 -1.41 -1.26
CA VAL A 43 -13.02 -0.96 -0.14
C VAL A 43 -12.52 0.39 0.40
N ASP A 44 -11.22 0.52 0.61
CA ASP A 44 -10.60 1.75 1.11
C ASP A 44 -10.82 2.90 0.11
N ASP A 45 -10.67 2.66 -1.19
CA ASP A 45 -10.93 3.64 -2.26
C ASP A 45 -12.40 4.11 -2.26
N ILE A 46 -13.36 3.19 -2.08
CA ILE A 46 -14.79 3.54 -1.99
C ILE A 46 -15.07 4.39 -0.74
N LEU A 47 -14.48 4.02 0.40
CA LEU A 47 -14.63 4.77 1.66
C LEU A 47 -14.02 6.17 1.55
N ASP A 48 -12.84 6.29 0.97
CA ASP A 48 -12.18 7.57 0.71
C ASP A 48 -13.00 8.45 -0.24
N LEU A 49 -13.54 7.88 -1.33
CA LEU A 49 -14.43 8.60 -2.26
C LEU A 49 -15.71 9.09 -1.55
N THR A 50 -16.28 8.25 -0.68
CA THR A 50 -17.49 8.59 0.10
C THR A 50 -17.19 9.70 1.11
N ALA A 51 -16.05 9.64 1.79
CA ALA A 51 -15.60 10.67 2.71
C ALA A 51 -15.32 12.00 1.99
N LEU A 52 -14.68 11.95 0.80
CA LEU A 52 -14.40 13.11 -0.04
C LEU A 52 -15.70 13.78 -0.52
N ARG A 53 -16.66 13.00 -1.06
CA ARG A 53 -17.95 13.53 -1.53
C ARG A 53 -18.82 14.10 -0.42
N SER A 54 -18.69 13.58 0.80
CA SER A 54 -19.43 14.09 1.96
C SER A 54 -18.72 15.23 2.70
N GLY A 55 -17.56 15.69 2.21
CA GLY A 55 -16.75 16.72 2.89
C GLY A 55 -16.19 16.27 4.24
N ARG A 56 -16.24 14.97 4.54
CA ARG A 56 -15.78 14.37 5.82
C ARG A 56 -14.36 13.82 5.74
N LEU A 57 -13.69 14.02 4.61
CA LEU A 57 -12.30 13.62 4.45
C LEU A 57 -11.42 14.40 5.42
N GLN A 58 -11.01 13.77 6.51
CA GLN A 58 -10.03 14.34 7.41
C GLN A 58 -8.64 14.06 6.84
N VAL A 59 -7.99 15.12 6.37
CA VAL A 59 -6.54 15.14 6.12
C VAL A 59 -5.86 15.29 7.47
N ARG A 60 -4.83 14.49 7.72
CA ARG A 60 -4.01 14.58 8.94
C ARG A 60 -2.61 15.03 8.56
N PRO A 61 -2.37 16.35 8.42
CA PRO A 61 -1.04 16.85 8.10
C PRO A 61 -0.06 16.50 9.20
N GLY A 62 1.14 16.13 8.80
CA GLY A 62 2.28 16.02 9.67
C GLY A 62 3.59 16.13 8.88
N PRO A 63 4.72 16.18 9.60
CA PRO A 63 6.03 16.30 8.99
C PRO A 63 6.44 15.02 8.28
N ILE A 64 6.65 15.09 6.97
CA ILE A 64 7.07 13.95 6.14
C ILE A 64 8.43 14.21 5.51
N ASN A 65 9.36 13.27 5.67
CA ASN A 65 10.58 13.23 4.86
C ASN A 65 10.28 12.58 3.50
N VAL A 66 9.96 13.40 2.51
CA VAL A 66 9.54 12.95 1.16
C VAL A 66 10.63 12.12 0.47
N ARG A 67 11.91 12.44 0.67
CA ARG A 67 13.03 11.65 0.10
C ARG A 67 13.07 10.24 0.67
N PHE A 68 12.86 10.11 1.98
CA PHE A 68 12.80 8.81 2.64
C PHE A 68 11.60 8.00 2.15
N LEU A 69 10.40 8.61 2.11
CA LEU A 69 9.18 7.98 1.60
C LEU A 69 9.36 7.43 0.19
N LEU A 70 9.87 8.25 -0.75
CA LEU A 70 10.07 7.85 -2.14
C LEU A 70 11.09 6.71 -2.29
N ARG A 71 12.17 6.71 -1.48
CA ARG A 71 13.14 5.61 -1.47
C ARG A 71 12.52 4.31 -0.98
N GLN A 72 11.71 4.35 0.06
CA GLN A 72 11.02 3.16 0.56
C GLN A 72 10.05 2.58 -0.47
N LEU A 73 9.24 3.44 -1.10
CA LEU A 73 8.31 3.02 -2.15
C LEU A 73 9.04 2.39 -3.33
N ALA A 74 10.12 3.02 -3.82
CA ALA A 74 10.89 2.46 -4.91
C ALA A 74 11.52 1.10 -4.55
N LEU A 75 12.00 0.92 -3.32
CA LEU A 75 12.53 -0.38 -2.87
C LEU A 75 11.44 -1.45 -2.83
N GLN A 76 10.26 -1.12 -2.28
CA GLN A 76 9.14 -2.04 -2.14
C GLN A 76 8.61 -2.53 -3.49
N HIS A 77 8.59 -1.67 -4.51
CA HIS A 77 8.07 -2.00 -5.83
C HIS A 77 9.15 -2.54 -6.81
N ARG A 78 10.43 -2.47 -6.45
CA ARG A 78 11.54 -2.87 -7.34
C ARG A 78 11.49 -4.33 -7.76
N SER A 79 11.06 -5.23 -6.88
CA SER A 79 11.02 -6.68 -7.14
C SER A 79 9.89 -7.11 -8.06
N PHE A 80 8.83 -6.30 -8.19
CA PHE A 80 7.62 -6.65 -8.94
C PHE A 80 7.40 -5.78 -10.19
N ALA A 81 8.23 -4.75 -10.41
CA ALA A 81 8.11 -3.88 -11.57
C ALA A 81 8.67 -4.54 -12.84
N ALA A 82 7.90 -4.50 -13.93
CA ALA A 82 8.36 -4.95 -15.25
C ALA A 82 9.42 -4.01 -15.86
N VAL A 83 9.56 -2.80 -15.31
CA VAL A 83 10.47 -1.75 -15.78
C VAL A 83 11.34 -1.18 -14.64
N PRO A 84 12.53 -0.64 -14.93
CA PRO A 84 13.39 -0.06 -13.90
C PRO A 84 12.77 1.18 -13.25
N ILE A 85 12.57 1.14 -11.93
CA ILE A 85 12.13 2.30 -11.14
C ILE A 85 13.33 3.21 -10.82
N ARG A 86 13.24 4.49 -11.21
CA ARG A 86 14.23 5.53 -10.86
C ARG A 86 13.56 6.66 -10.08
N VAL A 87 14.14 7.00 -8.92
CA VAL A 87 13.69 8.10 -8.08
C VAL A 87 14.61 9.31 -8.26
N HIS A 88 14.05 10.41 -8.72
CA HIS A 88 14.73 11.70 -8.77
C HIS A 88 14.01 12.71 -7.88
N VAL A 89 14.71 13.28 -6.90
CA VAL A 89 14.15 14.31 -6.01
C VAL A 89 15.00 15.57 -6.11
N SER A 90 14.39 16.67 -6.56
CA SER A 90 15.07 17.97 -6.68
C SER A 90 15.73 18.38 -5.36
N ARG A 91 16.89 19.02 -5.45
CA ARG A 91 17.57 19.62 -4.28
C ARG A 91 16.79 20.79 -3.68
N ALA A 92 15.93 21.44 -4.48
CA ALA A 92 15.08 22.53 -4.01
C ALA A 92 13.94 22.07 -3.10
N LEU A 93 13.62 20.77 -3.08
CA LEU A 93 12.58 20.24 -2.20
C LEU A 93 13.06 20.29 -0.73
N PRO A 94 12.27 20.86 0.20
CA PRO A 94 12.56 20.81 1.62
C PRO A 94 12.80 19.37 2.12
N ALA A 95 13.63 19.23 3.15
CA ALA A 95 13.89 17.92 3.76
C ALA A 95 12.63 17.31 4.39
N VAL A 96 11.73 18.17 4.87
CA VAL A 96 10.46 17.83 5.50
C VAL A 96 9.35 18.68 4.86
N VAL A 97 8.22 18.07 4.55
CA VAL A 97 7.02 18.71 4.02
C VAL A 97 5.84 18.35 4.91
N GLU A 98 4.97 19.32 5.19
CA GLU A 98 3.69 19.08 5.88
C GLU A 98 2.68 18.47 4.90
N ALA A 99 2.31 17.21 5.13
CA ALA A 99 1.30 16.49 4.35
C ALA A 99 0.73 15.30 5.13
N ASP A 100 -0.31 14.68 4.61
CA ASP A 100 -0.85 13.42 5.15
C ASP A 100 -0.07 12.23 4.57
N GLU A 101 0.73 11.56 5.40
CA GLU A 101 1.67 10.53 4.94
C GLU A 101 0.96 9.34 4.31
N LEU A 102 -0.15 8.91 4.92
CA LEU A 102 -0.89 7.74 4.46
C LEU A 102 -1.44 7.99 3.06
N ARG A 103 -2.08 9.16 2.87
CA ARG A 103 -2.66 9.54 1.58
C ARG A 103 -1.60 9.78 0.52
N LEU A 104 -0.49 10.44 0.88
CA LEU A 104 0.62 10.67 -0.04
C LEU A 104 1.23 9.33 -0.50
N ARG A 105 1.41 8.39 0.42
CA ARG A 105 1.88 7.04 0.12
C ARG A 105 0.94 6.33 -0.85
N GLN A 106 -0.37 6.34 -0.59
CA GLN A 106 -1.36 5.74 -1.48
C GLN A 106 -1.33 6.36 -2.89
N LEU A 107 -1.32 7.69 -3.00
CA LEU A 107 -1.23 8.38 -4.29
C LEU A 107 0.02 7.96 -5.08
N LEU A 108 1.16 7.90 -4.41
CA LEU A 108 2.43 7.52 -5.04
C LEU A 108 2.45 6.03 -5.41
N THR A 109 1.97 5.15 -4.54
CA THR A 109 1.82 3.71 -4.82
C THR A 109 0.95 3.48 -6.04
N ASN A 110 -0.23 4.11 -6.11
CA ASN A 110 -1.13 4.00 -7.26
C ASN A 110 -0.47 4.50 -8.54
N GLY A 111 0.28 5.61 -8.46
CA GLY A 111 1.05 6.12 -9.60
C GLY A 111 2.11 5.14 -10.10
N ILE A 112 2.85 4.51 -9.18
CA ILE A 112 3.89 3.52 -9.51
C ILE A 112 3.25 2.27 -10.14
N THR A 113 2.22 1.70 -9.50
CA THR A 113 1.58 0.46 -9.99
C THR A 113 0.87 0.64 -11.33
N ASN A 114 0.29 1.81 -11.59
CA ASN A 114 -0.35 2.10 -12.88
C ASN A 114 0.66 2.32 -14.02
N SER A 115 1.92 2.62 -13.70
CA SER A 115 2.96 2.91 -14.68
C SER A 115 3.94 1.74 -14.91
N CYS A 116 3.86 0.68 -14.10
CA CYS A 116 4.73 -0.51 -14.16
C CYS A 116 4.02 -1.73 -14.76
#